data_AF-A0A355ASH3-F1
#
_entry.id   AF-A0A355ASH3-F1
#
_cell.length_a   1.000
_cell.length_b   1.000
_cell.length_c   1.000
_cell.angle_alpha   90.00
_cell.angle_beta   90.00
_cell.angle_gamma   90.00
#
_symmetry.space_group_name_H-M   'P 1'
#
loop_
_entity.id
_entity.type
_entity.pdbx_description
1 polymer ?
#
loop_
_entity_poly.entity_id
_entity_poly.type
_entity_poly.pdbx_seq_one_letter_code
_entity_poly.pdbx_strand_id
1 'polypeptide(L)'
;MRTSKYSIRIRSTHLIDIAVISAVIGFIVYVVYRVDTVLVYNWYWGFIPDYILRWDEELGRYAPNLLLKGLFTTFRLAVWSLLLASLIGVIMGVMRTSKRLFPRMVSRLYVEFVRNMPPVVFLFIFYFFISS
;
A
#
# COMPACT_ATOMS: atom_id res chain seq x y z
N MET A 1 -48.94 -14.19 18.64
CA MET A 1 -47.78 -14.78 17.94
C MET A 1 -48.13 -14.96 16.46
N ARG A 2 -47.61 -14.12 15.56
CA ARG A 2 -47.90 -14.17 14.11
C ARG A 2 -46.54 -14.29 13.40
N THR A 3 -46.24 -15.45 12.85
CA THR A 3 -44.97 -15.73 12.17
C THR A 3 -44.99 -15.10 10.78
N SER A 4 -44.11 -14.13 10.58
CA SER A 4 -43.90 -13.48 9.28
C SER A 4 -43.19 -14.45 8.34
N LYS A 5 -43.88 -14.85 7.26
CA LYS A 5 -43.29 -15.59 6.14
C LYS A 5 -42.52 -14.61 5.27
N TYR A 6 -41.20 -14.72 5.25
CA TYR A 6 -40.36 -14.06 4.26
C TYR A 6 -40.58 -14.70 2.89
N SER A 7 -41.47 -14.11 2.10
CA SER A 7 -41.65 -14.44 0.68
C SER A 7 -40.47 -13.88 -0.11
N ILE A 8 -39.56 -14.76 -0.51
CA ILE A 8 -38.47 -14.44 -1.44
C ILE A 8 -39.10 -14.25 -2.82
N ARG A 9 -39.37 -12.98 -3.17
CA ARG A 9 -39.84 -12.59 -4.50
C ARG A 9 -38.62 -12.45 -5.40
N ILE A 10 -38.29 -13.52 -6.13
CA ILE A 10 -37.21 -13.54 -7.14
C ILE A 10 -37.58 -12.56 -8.25
N ARG A 11 -36.99 -11.36 -8.23
CA ARG A 11 -37.22 -10.29 -9.21
C ARG A 11 -36.18 -10.43 -10.34
N SER A 12 -36.58 -10.11 -11.57
CA SER A 12 -35.83 -10.26 -12.84
C SER A 12 -34.40 -9.66 -12.88
N THR A 13 -33.96 -8.95 -11.85
CA THR A 13 -32.64 -8.34 -11.74
C THR A 13 -31.52 -9.35 -11.52
N HIS A 14 -31.81 -10.48 -10.86
CA HIS A 14 -30.81 -11.54 -10.63
C HIS A 14 -30.32 -12.21 -11.93
N LEU A 15 -31.14 -12.22 -12.99
CA LEU A 15 -30.74 -12.77 -14.29
C LEU A 15 -29.72 -11.88 -14.99
N ILE A 16 -29.85 -10.56 -14.83
CA ILE A 16 -28.91 -9.58 -15.37
C ILE A 16 -27.58 -9.70 -14.64
N ASP A 17 -27.61 -9.83 -13.30
CA ASP A 17 -26.40 -10.03 -12.49
C ASP A 17 -25.65 -11.30 -12.92
N ILE A 18 -26.36 -12.41 -13.12
CA ILE A 18 -25.77 -13.67 -13.58
C ILE A 18 -25.16 -13.54 -14.98
N ALA A 19 -25.84 -12.84 -15.90
CA ALA A 19 -25.36 -12.61 -17.26
C ALA A 19 -24.11 -11.72 -17.29
N VAL A 20 -24.04 -10.69 -16.44
CA VAL A 20 -22.87 -9.83 -16.33
C VAL A 20 -21.69 -10.59 -15.71
N ILE A 21 -21.93 -11.37 -14.65
CA ILE A 21 -20.88 -12.18 -14.01
C ILE A 21 -20.32 -13.22 -14.98
N SER A 22 -21.17 -13.90 -15.75
CA SER A 22 -20.71 -14.89 -16.73
C SER A 22 -19.91 -14.25 -17.87
N ALA A 23 -20.32 -13.08 -18.35
CA ALA A 23 -19.58 -12.32 -19.36
C ALA A 23 -18.19 -11.89 -18.84
N VAL A 24 -18.10 -11.40 -17.60
CA VAL A 24 -16.83 -11.00 -16.99
C VAL A 24 -15.91 -12.20 -16.79
N ILE A 25 -16.43 -13.33 -16.29
CA ILE A 25 -15.65 -14.55 -16.13
C ILE A 25 -15.14 -15.04 -17.49
N GLY A 26 -16.00 -15.06 -18.52
CA GLY A 26 -15.60 -15.43 -19.88
C GLY A 26 -14.49 -14.52 -20.43
N PHE A 27 -14.58 -13.21 -20.18
CA PHE A 27 -13.54 -12.27 -20.57
C PHE A 27 -12.21 -12.52 -19.85
N ILE A 28 -12.24 -12.78 -18.53
CA ILE A 28 -11.04 -13.11 -17.76
C ILE A 28 -10.39 -14.39 -18.29
N VAL A 29 -11.19 -15.44 -18.52
CA VAL A 29 -10.70 -16.71 -19.08
C VAL A 29 -10.08 -16.50 -20.47
N TYR A 30 -10.73 -15.69 -21.31
CA TYR A 30 -10.19 -15.34 -22.62
C TYR A 30 -8.84 -14.61 -22.50
N VAL A 31 -8.72 -13.62 -21.62
CA VAL A 31 -7.46 -12.90 -21.39
C VAL A 31 -6.38 -13.84 -20.88
N VAL A 32 -6.68 -14.70 -19.91
CA VAL A 32 -5.71 -15.68 -19.37
C VAL A 32 -5.23 -16.63 -20.46
N TYR A 33 -6.15 -17.15 -21.29
CA TYR A 33 -5.80 -18.01 -22.42
C TYR A 33 -4.95 -17.28 -23.48
N ARG A 34 -5.26 -16.00 -23.73
CA ARG A 34 -4.46 -15.17 -24.65
C ARG A 34 -3.07 -14.83 -24.10
N VAL A 35 -2.95 -14.65 -22.78
CA VAL A 35 -1.65 -14.42 -22.12
C VAL A 35 -0.75 -15.64 -22.27
N ASP A 36 -1.28 -16.85 -22.05
CA ASP A 36 -0.52 -18.11 -22.19
C ASP A 36 -0.08 -18.37 -23.64
N THR A 37 -0.93 -18.02 -24.61
CA THR A 37 -0.63 -18.23 -26.04
C THR A 37 0.28 -17.16 -26.66
N VAL A 38 0.27 -15.93 -26.13
CA VAL A 38 1.09 -14.81 -26.65
C VAL A 38 2.42 -14.70 -25.92
N LEU A 39 2.47 -14.98 -24.61
CA LEU A 39 3.71 -15.12 -23.87
C LEU A 39 4.08 -16.60 -23.79
N VAL A 40 5.04 -17.04 -24.61
CA VAL A 40 5.72 -18.34 -24.43
C VAL A 40 6.58 -18.26 -23.15
N TYR A 41 5.91 -18.20 -22.00
CA TYR A 41 6.49 -18.04 -20.68
C TYR A 41 6.04 -19.20 -19.81
N ASN A 42 6.97 -20.10 -19.50
CA ASN A 42 6.72 -21.16 -18.53
C ASN A 42 6.64 -20.51 -17.15
N TRP A 43 5.44 -20.37 -16.61
CA TRP A 43 5.22 -19.80 -15.28
C TRP A 43 5.81 -20.71 -14.18
N TYR A 44 7.05 -20.47 -13.79
CA TYR A 44 7.76 -21.24 -12.77
C TYR A 44 7.40 -20.80 -11.36
N TRP A 45 6.16 -21.00 -10.90
CA TRP A 45 5.76 -20.61 -9.54
C TRP A 45 6.52 -21.32 -8.40
N GLY A 46 7.29 -22.36 -8.71
CA GLY A 46 8.02 -23.18 -7.73
C GLY A 46 9.18 -22.47 -7.02
N PHE A 47 9.73 -21.36 -7.54
CA PHE A 47 10.84 -20.67 -6.87
C PHE A 47 10.38 -19.73 -5.75
N ILE A 48 9.13 -19.24 -5.77
CA ILE A 48 8.67 -18.17 -4.87
C ILE A 48 8.82 -18.54 -3.37
N PRO A 49 8.47 -19.75 -2.91
CA PRO A 49 8.61 -20.12 -1.51
C PRO A 49 10.04 -19.95 -0.98
N ASP A 50 11.06 -20.32 -1.77
CA ASP A 50 12.48 -20.19 -1.40
C ASP A 50 12.94 -18.73 -1.30
N TYR A 51 12.33 -17.81 -2.06
CA TYR A 51 12.58 -16.36 -1.96
C TYR A 51 11.87 -15.67 -0.79
N ILE A 52 10.91 -16.36 -0.16
CA ILE A 52 10.22 -15.89 1.05
C ILE A 52 10.98 -16.42 2.27
N LEU A 53 11.13 -17.74 2.39
CA LEU A 53 11.80 -18.40 3.51
C LEU A 53 12.89 -19.33 2.97
N ARG A 54 14.14 -19.02 3.31
CA ARG A 54 15.28 -19.87 2.99
C ARG A 54 15.67 -20.66 4.24
N TRP A 55 15.91 -21.95 4.09
CA TRP A 55 16.58 -22.72 5.14
C TRP A 55 18.05 -22.30 5.19
N ASP A 56 18.47 -21.72 6.31
CA ASP A 56 19.85 -21.28 6.49
C ASP A 56 20.64 -22.40 7.18
N GLU A 57 21.48 -23.09 6.39
CA GLU A 57 22.31 -24.20 6.85
C GLU A 57 23.34 -23.79 7.90
N GLU A 58 23.76 -22.53 7.93
CA GLU A 58 24.75 -22.04 8.90
C GLU A 58 24.16 -21.81 10.30
N LEU A 59 22.88 -21.43 10.40
CA LEU A 59 22.20 -21.17 11.68
C LEU A 59 21.19 -22.23 12.09
N GLY A 60 20.88 -23.21 11.23
CA GLY A 60 19.89 -24.26 11.50
C GLY A 60 18.47 -23.72 11.70
N ARG A 61 18.14 -22.57 11.10
CA ARG A 61 16.83 -21.90 11.22
C ARG A 61 16.32 -21.45 9.85
N TYR A 62 14.99 -21.32 9.74
CA TYR A 62 14.38 -20.59 8.63
C TYR A 62 14.76 -19.12 8.73
N ALA A 63 15.53 -18.62 7.75
CA ALA A 63 15.89 -17.22 7.63
C ALA A 63 14.96 -16.52 6.62
N PRO A 64 14.49 -15.30 6.92
CA PRO A 64 13.76 -14.49 5.95
C PRO A 64 14.68 -14.11 4.80
N ASN A 65 14.29 -14.48 3.58
CA ASN A 65 15.06 -14.15 2.37
C ASN A 65 14.67 -12.73 1.87
N LEU A 66 15.22 -12.30 0.72
CA LEU A 66 15.17 -10.93 0.20
C LEU A 66 13.79 -10.26 0.25
N LEU A 67 12.71 -10.99 -0.05
CA LEU A 67 11.35 -10.44 -0.05
C LEU A 67 10.88 -10.07 1.36
N LEU A 68 11.05 -10.96 2.33
CA LEU A 68 10.70 -10.68 3.72
C LEU A 68 11.63 -9.63 4.34
N LYS A 69 12.90 -9.64 3.97
CA LYS A 69 13.86 -8.62 4.42
C LYS A 69 13.47 -7.23 3.90
N GLY A 70 13.13 -7.11 2.62
CA GLY A 70 12.64 -5.87 2.01
C GLY A 70 11.32 -5.39 2.62
N LEU A 71 10.38 -6.32 2.84
CA LEU A 71 9.11 -6.00 3.51
C LEU A 71 9.36 -5.45 4.92
N PHE A 72 10.24 -6.09 5.69
CA PHE A 72 10.57 -5.65 7.04
C PHE A 72 11.28 -4.29 7.05
N THR A 73 12.16 -4.00 6.09
CA THR A 73 12.80 -2.68 5.99
C THR A 73 11.79 -1.60 5.64
N THR A 74 10.85 -1.85 4.71
CA THR A 74 9.75 -0.91 4.41
C THR A 74 8.90 -0.66 5.66
N PHE A 75 8.53 -1.71 6.39
CA PHE A 75 7.74 -1.56 7.61
C PHE A 75 8.49 -0.77 8.68
N ARG A 76 9.77 -1.09 8.90
CA ARG A 76 10.63 -0.37 9.84
C ARG A 76 10.72 1.12 9.48
N LEU A 77 10.96 1.46 8.21
CA LEU A 77 11.00 2.84 7.75
C LEU A 77 9.65 3.53 7.94
N ALA A 78 8.55 2.88 7.54
CA ALA A 78 7.21 3.42 7.66
C ALA A 78 6.85 3.76 9.13
N VAL A 79 7.15 2.85 10.07
CA VAL A 79 6.90 3.08 11.50
C VAL A 79 7.69 4.29 12.01
N TRP A 80 8.99 4.35 11.76
CA TRP A 80 9.81 5.47 12.24
C TRP A 80 9.43 6.80 11.59
N SER A 81 9.18 6.81 10.28
CA SER A 81 8.72 8.00 9.56
C SER A 81 7.35 8.47 10.07
N LEU A 82 6.41 7.56 10.31
CA LEU A 82 5.09 7.90 10.83
C LEU A 82 5.17 8.47 12.24
N LEU A 83 5.98 7.88 13.12
CA LEU A 83 6.17 8.36 14.49
C LEU A 83 6.78 9.77 14.51
N LEU A 84 7.84 10.01 13.73
CA LEU A 84 8.46 11.33 13.66
C LEU A 84 7.56 12.37 13.00
N ALA A 85 6.91 12.01 11.88
CA ALA A 85 6.00 12.92 11.17
C ALA A 85 4.78 13.27 12.02
N SER A 86 4.21 12.31 12.75
CA SER A 86 3.09 12.56 13.66
C SER A 86 3.49 13.44 14.84
N LEU A 87 4.64 13.20 15.47
CA LEU A 87 5.13 14.04 16.56
C LEU A 87 5.31 15.50 16.11
N ILE A 88 6.02 15.71 15.00
CA ILE A 88 6.23 17.06 14.44
C ILE A 88 4.91 17.68 13.99
N GLY A 89 4.06 16.90 13.32
CA GLY A 89 2.74 17.35 12.84
C GLY A 89 1.82 17.78 13.98
N VAL A 90 1.80 17.04 15.10
CA VAL A 90 1.02 17.39 16.30
C VAL A 90 1.54 18.68 16.93
N ILE A 91 2.87 18.81 17.10
CA ILE A 91 3.47 20.04 17.66
C ILE A 91 3.10 21.25 16.79
N MET A 92 3.27 21.15 15.47
CA MET A 92 2.92 22.21 14.53
C MET A 92 1.41 22.50 14.52
N GLY A 93 0.58 21.47 14.65
CA GLY A 93 -0.88 21.57 14.77
C GLY A 93 -1.30 22.34 16.02
N VAL A 94 -0.70 22.05 17.17
CA VAL A 94 -0.95 22.78 18.43
C VAL A 94 -0.43 24.22 18.36
N MET A 95 0.76 24.44 17.77
CA MET A 95 1.29 25.79 17.59
C MET A 95 0.38 26.66 16.72
N ARG A 96 -0.33 26.06 15.75
CA ARG A 96 -1.28 26.76 14.88
C ARG A 96 -2.54 27.25 15.61
N THR A 97 -2.98 26.57 16.67
CA THR A 97 -4.17 26.97 17.46
C THR A 97 -3.84 27.99 18.56
N SER A 98 -2.55 28.26 18.80
CA SER A 98 -2.12 29.26 19.77
C SER A 98 -2.57 30.67 19.40
N LYS A 99 -2.95 31.47 20.41
CA LYS A 99 -3.32 32.88 20.25
C LYS A 99 -2.13 33.78 19.93
N ARG A 100 -0.88 33.33 20.19
CA ARG A 100 0.34 34.11 19.96
C ARG A 100 0.71 34.10 18.47
N LEU A 101 1.07 35.26 17.92
CA LEU A 101 1.43 35.45 16.51
C LEU A 101 2.63 34.58 16.08
N PHE A 102 3.70 34.56 16.89
CA PHE A 102 4.94 33.86 16.55
C PHE A 102 4.76 32.35 16.27
N PRO A 103 4.24 31.51 17.18
CA PRO A 103 4.05 30.07 16.92
C PRO A 103 3.08 29.79 15.77
N ARG A 104 2.08 30.66 15.58
CA ARG A 104 1.12 30.55 14.47
C ARG A 104 1.76 30.85 13.11
N MET A 105 2.72 31.77 13.04
CA MET A 105 3.46 32.08 11.82
C MET A 105 4.46 30.98 11.48
N VAL A 106 5.23 30.49 12.46
CA VAL A 106 6.21 29.42 12.26
C VAL A 106 5.54 28.14 11.76
N SER A 107 4.43 27.73 12.39
CA SER A 107 3.66 26.56 11.95
C SER A 107 3.07 26.71 10.55
N ARG A 108 2.59 27.91 10.18
CA ARG A 108 2.13 28.19 8.80
C ARG A 108 3.27 28.05 7.80
N LEU A 109 4.39 28.74 8.02
CA LEU A 109 5.52 28.72 7.11
C LEU A 109 6.03 27.29 6.90
N TYR A 110 6.21 26.53 7.98
CA TYR A 110 6.66 25.14 7.89
C TYR A 110 5.70 24.27 7.10
N VAL A 111 4.40 24.29 7.42
CA VAL A 111 3.39 23.44 6.76
C VAL A 111 3.21 23.83 5.29
N GLU A 112 3.19 25.13 4.99
CA GLU A 112 3.09 25.61 3.61
C GLU A 112 4.34 25.24 2.80
N PHE A 113 5.54 25.37 3.37
CA PHE A 113 6.77 24.97 2.69
C PHE A 113 6.80 23.47 2.36
N VAL A 114 6.53 22.62 3.35
CA VAL A 114 6.57 21.15 3.19
C VAL A 114 5.50 20.67 2.20
N ARG A 115 4.32 21.31 2.15
CA ARG A 115 3.23 20.89 1.26
C ARG A 115 3.37 21.40 -0.18
N ASN A 116 4.04 22.54 -0.38
CA ASN A 116 4.20 23.14 -1.71
C ASN A 116 5.50 22.73 -2.41
N MET A 117 6.50 22.25 -1.67
CA MET A 117 7.77 21.84 -2.27
C MET A 117 7.66 20.46 -2.92
N PRO A 118 8.13 20.29 -4.18
CA PRO A 118 8.18 18.98 -4.82
C PRO A 118 9.09 18.02 -4.03
N PRO A 119 8.63 16.80 -3.68
CA PRO A 119 9.40 15.87 -2.86
C PRO A 119 10.70 15.43 -3.54
N VAL A 120 10.72 15.37 -4.87
CA VAL A 120 11.92 15.05 -5.65
C VAL A 120 13.01 16.11 -5.44
N VAL A 121 12.67 17.40 -5.54
CA VAL A 121 13.63 18.50 -5.32
C VAL A 121 14.21 18.45 -3.91
N PHE A 122 13.38 18.15 -2.92
CA PHE A 122 13.82 17.97 -1.55
C PHE A 122 14.86 16.85 -1.41
N LEU A 123 14.58 15.67 -1.98
CA LEU A 123 15.53 14.55 -1.98
C LEU A 123 16.83 14.90 -2.69
N PHE A 124 16.77 15.63 -3.80
CA PHE A 124 17.96 16.11 -4.51
C PHE A 124 18.84 16.99 -3.62
N ILE A 125 18.27 17.99 -2.94
CA ILE A 125 19.04 18.88 -2.06
C ILE A 125 19.72 18.07 -0.95
N PHE A 126 18.99 17.17 -0.28
CA PHE A 126 19.57 16.33 0.78
C PHE A 126 20.66 15.40 0.25
N TYR A 127 20.45 14.77 -0.90
CA TYR A 127 21.45 13.90 -1.49
C TYR A 127 22.74 14.67 -1.82
N PHE A 128 22.64 15.83 -2.49
CA PHE A 128 23.81 16.57 -2.95
C PHE A 128 24.52 17.38 -1.85
N PHE A 129 23.82 17.90 -0.84
CA PHE A 129 24.43 18.73 0.21
C PHE A 129 24.88 17.93 1.44
N ILE A 130 24.24 16.80 1.74
CA ILE A 130 24.56 15.99 2.92
C ILE A 130 25.52 14.83 2.60
N SER A 131 25.57 14.39 1.34
CA SER A 131 26.48 13.32 0.89
C SER A 131 27.79 13.84 0.26
N SER A 132 27.93 15.16 0.07
CA SER A 132 29.16 15.84 -0.37
C SER A 132 30.07 16.16 0.80
#